data_AF-U3TVX7-F1
#
_entry.id   AF-U3TVX7-F1
#
_cell.length_a   1.000
_cell.length_b   1.000
_cell.length_c   1.000
_cell.angle_alpha   90.00
_cell.angle_beta   90.00
_cell.angle_gamma   90.00
#
_symmetry.space_group_name_H-M   'P 1'
#
loop_
_entity.id
_entity.type
_entity.pdbx_description
1 polymer ?
#
loop_
_entity_poly.entity_id
_entity_poly.type
_entity_poly.pdbx_seq_one_letter_code
_entity_poly.pdbx_strand_id
1 'polypeptide(L)'
;MQTELITIDSNQLPIIEWKNVRVVTTETLAKGYGASMKNIQDNLANHKARFVEGIHYFKLEGNELQEFKRLPDNIGLVSKYTSQQILWTEKGAARMSKIVDTDEAWSFFEKMESAYFNQKLLPNDPTSLGLPNFLDPAESAIAWAEQHKKVQLLGLQVQQLETEIDSLKNLFQVGMTPVQFYKQLNGVNINQVNFFLESRHFLYDAEKDISKFHVWRVHSYARDTYLTESPFIMTNDYGQRQCYKIVLLKKGASWLYQQYIKGKLPIEERLERSIYPRKI
;
A
#
# COMPACT_ATOMS: atom_id res chain seq x y z
N MET A 1 -12.82 -0.13 8.99
CA MET A 1 -13.64 0.84 9.75
C MET A 1 -12.69 1.53 10.70
N GLN A 2 -12.45 2.83 10.52
CA GLN A 2 -11.69 3.63 11.47
C GLN A 2 -12.60 3.82 12.70
N THR A 3 -12.14 3.40 13.87
CA THR A 3 -12.72 3.84 15.14
C THR A 3 -12.62 5.36 15.19
N GLU A 4 -13.72 6.07 14.93
CA GLU A 4 -13.80 7.51 15.17
C GLU A 4 -13.75 7.75 16.67
N LEU A 5 -12.66 8.35 17.12
CA LEU A 5 -12.46 8.71 18.51
C LEU A 5 -13.21 10.00 18.79
N ILE A 6 -13.88 10.04 19.93
CA ILE A 6 -14.53 11.23 20.44
C ILE A 6 -13.42 12.22 20.82
N THR A 7 -13.15 13.19 19.95
CA THR A 7 -12.18 14.26 20.20
C THR A 7 -12.78 15.24 21.19
N ILE A 8 -12.23 15.24 22.41
CA ILE A 8 -12.54 16.26 23.43
C ILE A 8 -11.56 17.41 23.18
N ASP A 9 -12.08 18.50 22.62
CA ASP A 9 -11.42 19.75 22.19
C ASP A 9 -10.67 19.81 20.85
N SER A 10 -11.02 20.88 20.14
CA SER A 10 -10.59 21.30 18.81
C SER A 10 -9.27 22.09 18.83
N ASN A 11 -8.21 21.50 19.36
CA ASN A 11 -6.84 21.88 18.98
C ASN A 11 -6.24 20.67 18.29
N GLN A 12 -5.93 20.78 16.99
CA GLN A 12 -5.28 19.72 16.21
C GLN A 12 -3.88 19.44 16.77
N LEU A 13 -3.81 18.65 17.84
CA LEU A 13 -2.57 18.10 18.35
C LEU A 13 -2.16 16.94 17.43
N PRO A 14 -0.87 16.80 17.10
CA PRO A 14 -0.41 15.65 16.36
C PRO A 14 -0.74 14.39 17.16
N ILE A 15 -1.36 13.41 16.49
CA ILE A 15 -1.61 12.10 17.07
C ILE A 15 -0.27 11.37 17.09
N ILE A 16 0.28 11.16 18.29
CA ILE A 16 1.53 10.43 18.47
C ILE A 16 1.17 9.06 19.04
N GLU A 17 1.68 8.01 18.40
CA GLU A 17 1.51 6.63 18.85
C GLU A 17 2.86 6.01 19.19
N TRP A 18 2.91 5.36 20.35
CA TRP A 18 4.08 4.61 20.81
C TRP A 18 3.63 3.25 21.34
N LYS A 19 4.18 2.16 20.79
CA LYS A 19 3.78 0.78 21.13
C LYS A 19 2.25 0.56 21.04
N ASN A 20 1.62 1.10 19.99
CA ASN A 20 0.16 1.09 19.76
C ASN A 20 -0.67 1.78 20.86
N VAL A 21 -0.06 2.67 21.64
CA VAL A 21 -0.75 3.50 22.63
C VAL A 21 -0.63 4.96 22.24
N ARG A 22 -1.73 5.70 22.31
CA ARG A 22 -1.73 7.15 22.11
C ARG A 22 -1.03 7.83 23.27
N VAL A 23 -0.11 8.71 22.91
CA VAL A 23 0.75 9.39 23.86
C VAL A 23 0.88 10.87 23.52
N VAL A 24 1.23 11.66 24.53
CA VAL A 24 1.60 13.08 24.37
C VAL A 24 2.94 13.35 25.01
N THR A 25 3.69 14.32 24.50
CA THR A 25 4.94 14.74 25.12
C THR A 25 4.68 15.60 26.35
N THR A 26 5.71 15.80 27.19
CA THR A 26 5.58 16.64 28.40
C THR A 26 5.32 18.10 28.03
N GLU A 27 5.89 18.55 26.92
CA GLU A 27 5.69 19.85 26.28
C GLU A 27 4.20 20.08 25.97
N THR A 28 3.58 19.14 25.25
CA THR A 28 2.18 19.23 24.84
C THR A 28 1.24 19.11 26.04
N LEU A 29 1.55 18.21 26.99
CA LEU A 29 0.77 18.05 28.21
C LEU A 29 0.80 19.32 29.07
N ALA A 30 1.98 19.91 29.28
CA ALA A 30 2.15 21.14 30.03
C ALA A 30 1.36 22.30 29.39
N LYS A 31 1.45 22.44 28.06
CA LYS A 31 0.67 23.43 27.31
C LYS A 31 -0.84 23.20 27.47
N GLY A 32 -1.30 21.96 27.43
CA GLY A 32 -2.71 21.61 27.62
C GLY A 32 -3.24 21.92 29.03
N TYR A 33 -2.37 21.87 30.05
CA TYR A 33 -2.72 22.22 31.42
C TYR A 33 -2.35 23.65 31.82
N GLY A 34 -1.95 24.54 30.90
CA GLY A 34 -1.54 25.89 31.30
C GLY A 34 -0.34 25.91 32.27
N ALA A 35 0.44 24.83 32.32
CA ALA A 35 1.54 24.63 33.26
C ALA A 35 2.90 24.69 32.55
N SER A 36 3.98 24.85 33.32
CA SER A 36 5.33 24.73 32.78
C SER A 36 5.76 23.26 32.67
N MET A 37 6.61 22.94 31.69
CA MET A 37 7.21 21.60 31.57
C MET A 37 7.91 21.16 32.87
N LYS A 38 8.57 22.11 33.52
CA LYS A 38 9.25 21.89 34.80
C LYS A 38 8.26 21.47 35.90
N ASN A 39 7.09 22.11 35.97
CA ASN A 39 6.06 21.74 36.93
C ASN A 39 5.59 20.29 36.74
N ILE A 40 5.34 19.87 35.49
CA ILE A 40 4.94 18.48 35.18
C ILE A 40 6.04 17.48 35.59
N GLN A 41 7.30 17.80 35.31
CA GLN A 41 8.45 16.95 35.68
C GLN A 41 8.63 16.85 37.20
N ASP A 42 8.56 17.99 37.90
CA ASP A 42 8.68 18.06 39.36
C ASP A 42 7.51 17.27 40.02
N ASN A 43 6.29 17.38 39.49
CA ASN A 43 5.13 16.61 39.96
C ASN A 43 5.29 15.10 39.75
N LEU A 44 5.82 14.67 38.59
CA LEU A 44 6.12 13.26 38.36
C LEU A 44 7.17 12.74 39.36
N ALA A 45 8.20 13.53 39.66
CA ALA A 45 9.25 13.16 40.60
C ALA A 45 8.71 13.06 42.04
N ASN A 46 7.95 14.06 42.49
CA ASN A 46 7.38 14.13 43.84
C ASN A 46 6.30 13.07 44.10
N HIS A 47 5.59 12.65 43.04
CA HIS A 47 4.49 11.69 43.13
C HIS A 47 4.80 10.38 42.42
N LYS A 48 6.07 9.99 42.28
CA LYS A 48 6.49 8.81 41.53
C LYS A 48 5.78 7.52 41.95
N ALA A 49 5.47 7.35 43.25
CA ALA A 49 4.70 6.20 43.75
C ALA A 49 3.29 6.08 43.15
N ARG A 50 2.73 7.18 42.64
CA ARG A 50 1.44 7.22 41.94
C ARG A 50 1.56 7.02 40.44
N PHE A 51 2.75 6.87 39.88
CA PHE A 51 2.94 6.65 38.45
C PHE A 51 3.68 5.33 38.20
N VAL A 52 3.16 4.58 37.24
CA VAL A 52 3.70 3.27 36.83
C VAL A 52 4.12 3.39 35.38
N GLU A 53 5.40 3.14 35.12
CA GLU A 53 5.98 3.10 33.79
C GLU A 53 5.31 2.00 32.95
N GLY A 54 5.04 2.29 31.68
CA GLY A 54 4.28 1.41 30.77
C GLY A 54 2.76 1.54 30.87
N ILE A 55 2.22 2.07 31.98
CA ILE A 55 0.78 2.31 32.14
C ILE A 55 0.45 3.80 32.03
N HIS A 56 1.20 4.64 32.74
CA HIS A 56 0.93 6.08 32.83
C HIS A 56 1.88 6.89 31.96
N TYR A 57 3.14 6.46 31.88
CA TYR A 57 4.13 7.11 31.03
C TYR A 57 5.11 6.07 30.48
N PHE A 58 5.79 6.42 29.39
CA PHE A 58 6.96 5.72 28.89
C PHE A 58 8.16 6.65 29.01
N LYS A 59 9.25 6.18 29.62
CA LYS A 59 10.52 6.89 29.62
C LYS A 59 11.39 6.36 28.49
N LEU A 60 11.54 7.15 27.45
CA LEU A 60 12.39 6.82 26.32
C LEU A 60 13.82 7.28 26.58
N GLU A 61 14.77 6.36 26.50
CA GLU A 61 16.19 6.64 26.55
C GLU A 61 16.97 5.72 25.61
N GLY A 62 18.20 6.11 25.26
CA GLY A 62 19.07 5.31 24.39
C GLY A 62 18.40 4.93 23.06
N ASN A 63 18.31 3.64 22.78
CA ASN A 63 17.79 3.11 21.51
C ASN A 63 16.31 3.42 21.29
N GLU A 64 15.47 3.32 22.33
CA GLU A 64 14.03 3.61 22.19
C GLU A 64 13.79 5.08 21.81
N LEU A 65 14.58 5.99 22.37
CA LEU A 65 14.51 7.41 22.01
C LEU A 65 15.00 7.67 20.57
N GLN A 66 16.01 6.94 20.11
CA GLN A 66 16.46 7.04 18.72
C GLN A 66 15.41 6.51 17.74
N GLU A 67 14.77 5.39 18.06
CA GLU A 67 13.68 4.83 17.26
C GLU A 67 12.52 5.81 17.16
N PHE A 68 12.08 6.37 18.29
CA PHE A 68 11.03 7.38 18.33
C PHE A 68 11.33 8.61 17.44
N LYS A 69 12.56 9.12 17.47
CA LYS A 69 13.00 10.27 16.67
C LYS A 69 13.14 9.98 15.17
N ARG A 70 13.30 8.71 14.77
CA ARG A 70 13.44 8.30 13.35
C ARG A 70 12.10 8.18 12.64
N LEU A 71 10.99 8.09 13.37
CA LEU A 71 9.66 8.02 12.78
C LEU A 71 9.35 9.33 12.03
N PRO A 72 8.93 9.26 10.74
CA PRO A 72 8.67 10.44 9.92
C PRO A 72 7.71 11.44 10.56
N ASP A 73 6.67 10.93 11.22
CA ASP A 73 5.62 11.73 11.87
C ASP A 73 6.09 12.45 13.15
N ASN A 74 7.25 12.06 13.69
CA ASN A 74 7.80 12.58 14.94
C ASN A 74 9.00 13.52 14.72
N ILE A 75 9.37 13.82 13.47
CA ILE A 75 10.51 14.68 13.15
C ILE A 75 10.27 16.09 13.71
N GLY A 76 11.21 16.58 14.52
CA GLY A 76 11.15 17.92 15.12
C GLY A 76 10.28 18.02 16.38
N LEU A 77 9.60 16.94 16.78
CA LEU A 77 8.80 16.90 18.00
C LEU A 77 9.66 16.92 19.27
N VAL A 78 10.85 16.30 19.21
CA VAL A 78 11.80 16.23 20.32
C VAL A 78 13.17 16.71 19.83
N SER A 79 13.84 17.53 20.65
CA SER A 79 15.17 18.04 20.32
C SER A 79 16.17 16.91 20.07
N LYS A 80 17.06 17.10 19.08
CA LYS A 80 18.16 16.16 18.80
C LYS A 80 19.10 15.99 19.99
N TYR A 81 19.17 16.99 20.88
CA TYR A 81 20.01 16.97 22.08
C TYR A 81 19.34 16.33 23.31
N THR A 82 18.04 16.05 23.25
CA THR A 82 17.32 15.40 24.35
C THR A 82 17.86 13.98 24.55
N SER A 83 18.35 13.69 25.76
CA SER A 83 18.85 12.37 26.17
C SER A 83 17.76 11.45 26.70
N GLN A 84 16.65 12.02 27.20
CA GLN A 84 15.51 11.30 27.76
C GLN A 84 14.20 12.02 27.40
N GLN A 85 13.18 11.29 26.96
CA GLN A 85 11.85 11.82 26.70
C GLN A 85 10.81 11.07 27.51
N ILE A 86 9.92 11.79 28.19
CA ILE A 86 8.72 11.20 28.80
C ILE A 86 7.54 11.36 27.83
N LEU A 87 6.88 10.25 27.56
CA LEU A 87 5.63 10.16 26.81
C LEU A 87 4.51 9.78 27.78
N TRP A 88 3.42 10.55 27.78
CA TRP A 88 2.30 10.38 28.69
C TRP A 88 1.16 9.65 27.99
N THR A 89 0.65 8.58 28.60
CA THR A 89 -0.58 7.93 28.14
C THR A 89 -1.80 8.73 28.56
N GLU A 90 -2.96 8.43 28.00
CA GLU A 90 -4.25 9.02 28.43
C GLU A 90 -4.46 8.88 29.96
N LYS A 91 -4.15 7.70 30.52
CA LYS A 91 -4.23 7.44 31.96
C LYS A 91 -3.23 8.27 32.76
N GLY A 92 -2.03 8.48 32.21
CA GLY A 92 -1.02 9.33 32.85
C GLY A 92 -1.40 10.79 32.85
N ALA A 93 -1.89 11.30 31.72
CA ALA A 93 -2.42 12.65 31.59
C ALA A 93 -3.55 12.87 32.61
N ALA A 94 -4.58 12.02 32.61
CA ALA A 94 -5.69 12.09 33.57
C ALA A 94 -5.25 12.04 35.04
N ARG A 95 -4.19 11.30 35.36
CA ARG A 95 -3.64 11.27 36.72
C ARG A 95 -2.84 12.53 37.04
N MET A 96 -2.15 13.10 36.06
CA MET A 96 -1.40 14.35 36.20
C MET A 96 -2.33 15.55 36.38
N SER A 97 -3.48 15.61 35.69
CA SER A 97 -4.45 16.69 35.87
C SER A 97 -5.00 16.78 37.30
N LYS A 98 -5.00 15.65 38.05
CA LYS A 98 -5.37 15.63 39.48
C LYS A 98 -4.31 16.30 40.39
N ILE A 99 -3.09 16.45 39.90
CA ILE A 99 -1.94 16.97 40.66
C ILE A 99 -1.62 18.41 40.25
N VAL A 100 -1.82 18.74 38.98
CA VAL A 100 -1.59 20.08 38.44
C VAL A 100 -2.74 20.98 38.86
N ASP A 101 -2.43 22.02 39.64
CA ASP A 101 -3.40 22.98 40.17
C ASP A 101 -3.53 24.19 39.23
N THR A 102 -4.17 23.99 38.08
CA THR A 102 -4.42 25.03 37.07
C THR A 102 -5.84 24.95 36.54
N ASP A 103 -6.43 26.10 36.17
CA ASP A 103 -7.80 26.17 35.63
C ASP A 103 -7.98 25.29 34.39
N GLU A 104 -6.96 25.18 33.53
CA GLU A 104 -7.00 24.32 32.36
C GLU A 104 -6.99 22.82 32.72
N ALA A 105 -6.26 22.41 33.76
CA ALA A 105 -6.29 21.04 34.26
C ALA A 105 -7.65 20.69 34.87
N TRP A 106 -8.28 21.64 35.58
CA TRP A 106 -9.64 21.52 36.08
C TRP A 106 -10.66 21.37 34.94
N SER A 107 -10.57 22.20 33.88
CA SER A 107 -11.44 22.06 32.70
C SER A 107 -11.31 20.70 32.00
N PHE A 108 -10.08 20.18 31.90
CA PHE A 108 -9.84 18.84 31.35
C PHE A 108 -10.51 17.75 32.21
N PHE A 109 -10.42 17.87 33.53
CA PHE A 109 -11.05 16.94 34.46
C PHE A 109 -12.58 16.99 34.37
N GLU A 110 -13.18 18.18 34.33
CA GLU A 110 -14.63 18.36 34.14
C GLU A 110 -15.12 17.70 32.84
N LYS A 111 -14.35 17.81 31.76
CA LYS A 111 -14.67 17.15 30.48
C LYS A 111 -14.62 15.63 30.60
N MET A 112 -13.63 15.09 31.32
CA MET A 112 -13.56 13.66 31.60
C MET A 112 -14.74 13.17 32.45
N GLU A 113 -15.11 13.92 33.50
CA GLU A 113 -16.27 13.60 34.32
C GLU A 113 -17.57 13.67 33.52
N SER A 114 -17.74 14.72 32.72
CA SER A 114 -18.87 14.86 31.81
C SER A 114 -18.92 13.70 30.81
N ALA A 115 -17.80 13.24 30.26
CA ALA A 115 -17.78 12.07 29.38
C ALA A 115 -18.14 10.75 30.09
N TYR A 116 -17.76 10.60 31.37
CA TYR A 116 -18.09 9.42 32.17
C TYR A 116 -19.57 9.39 32.58
N PHE A 117 -20.12 10.51 33.07
CA PHE A 117 -21.50 10.60 33.56
C PHE A 117 -22.51 10.88 32.45
N ASN A 118 -22.13 11.64 31.43
CA ASN A 118 -22.91 11.88 30.21
C ASN A 118 -22.40 10.98 29.08
N GLN A 119 -22.26 9.69 29.36
CA GLN A 119 -21.98 8.71 28.31
C GLN A 119 -23.08 8.86 27.25
N LYS A 120 -22.74 9.46 26.10
CA LYS A 120 -23.63 9.45 24.94
C LYS A 120 -23.94 7.98 24.68
N LEU A 121 -25.18 7.60 24.95
CA LEU A 121 -25.70 6.31 24.52
C LEU A 121 -25.40 6.25 23.03
N LEU A 122 -24.63 5.23 22.62
CA LEU A 122 -24.52 4.90 21.21
C LEU A 122 -25.95 4.86 20.67
N PRO A 123 -26.21 5.40 19.47
CA PRO A 123 -27.54 5.34 18.90
C PRO A 123 -28.05 3.90 19.02
N ASN A 124 -29.21 3.71 19.68
CA ASN A 124 -29.80 2.38 19.85
C ASN A 124 -30.09 1.70 18.50
N ASP A 125 -30.08 2.48 17.41
CA ASP A 125 -30.22 2.04 16.05
C ASP A 125 -28.85 1.91 15.35
N PRO A 126 -28.34 0.67 15.13
CA PRO A 126 -27.08 0.43 14.43
C PRO A 126 -27.08 0.93 12.97
N THR A 127 -28.25 1.16 12.38
CA THR A 127 -28.41 1.66 11.00
C THR A 127 -27.87 3.09 10.84
N SER A 128 -27.88 3.88 11.93
CA SER A 128 -27.33 5.24 11.95
C SER A 128 -25.81 5.30 11.73
N LEU A 129 -25.11 4.17 11.89
CA LEU A 129 -23.66 4.03 11.68
C LEU A 129 -23.33 3.40 10.31
N GLY A 130 -24.32 3.27 9.41
CA GLY A 130 -24.15 2.61 8.11
C GLY A 130 -23.93 1.10 8.21
N LEU A 131 -24.22 0.51 9.37
CA LEU A 131 -24.18 -0.93 9.58
C LEU A 131 -25.56 -1.54 9.26
N PRO A 132 -25.60 -2.80 8.79
CA PRO A 132 -26.86 -3.54 8.68
C PRO A 132 -27.57 -3.59 10.04
N ASN A 133 -28.90 -3.63 10.04
CA ASN A 133 -29.65 -3.79 11.27
C ASN A 133 -29.51 -5.22 11.81
N PHE A 134 -28.53 -5.43 12.67
CA PHE A 134 -28.31 -6.74 13.32
C PHE A 134 -29.36 -7.07 14.39
N LEU A 135 -30.26 -6.14 14.73
CA LEU A 135 -31.38 -6.40 15.62
C LEU A 135 -32.54 -7.11 14.90
N ASP A 136 -32.56 -7.09 13.56
CA ASP A 136 -33.50 -7.85 12.74
C ASP A 136 -32.84 -9.14 12.22
N PRO A 137 -33.32 -10.34 12.63
CA PRO A 137 -32.85 -11.62 12.11
C PRO A 137 -32.92 -11.77 10.59
N ALA A 138 -33.88 -11.12 9.92
CA ALA A 138 -34.03 -11.20 8.47
C ALA A 138 -32.97 -10.36 7.75
N GLU A 139 -32.77 -9.10 8.16
CA GLU A 139 -31.76 -8.22 7.55
C GLU A 139 -30.34 -8.72 7.81
N SER A 140 -30.06 -9.24 9.01
CA SER A 140 -28.77 -9.85 9.32
C SER A 140 -28.45 -11.07 8.45
N ALA A 141 -29.44 -11.92 8.16
CA ALA A 141 -29.27 -13.07 7.27
C ALA A 141 -28.97 -12.64 5.82
N ILE A 142 -29.62 -11.58 5.34
CA ILE A 142 -29.36 -11.00 4.01
C ILE A 142 -27.94 -10.46 3.92
N ALA A 143 -27.52 -9.64 4.88
CA ALA A 143 -26.16 -9.07 4.94
C ALA A 143 -25.08 -10.16 4.99
N TRP A 144 -25.31 -11.23 5.77
CA TRP A 144 -24.40 -12.37 5.83
C TRP A 144 -24.32 -13.10 4.49
N ALA A 145 -25.46 -13.36 3.83
CA ALA A 145 -25.49 -14.02 2.53
C ALA A 145 -24.79 -13.22 1.44
N GLU A 146 -24.99 -11.89 1.41
CA GLU A 146 -24.29 -10.99 0.49
C GLU A 146 -22.77 -11.02 0.71
N GLN A 147 -22.34 -10.92 1.97
CA GLN A 147 -20.93 -10.96 2.31
C GLN A 147 -20.30 -12.32 1.95
N HIS A 148 -21.01 -13.42 2.19
CA HIS A 148 -20.54 -14.76 1.85
C HIS A 148 -20.38 -14.92 0.32
N LYS A 149 -21.34 -14.45 -0.47
CA LYS A 149 -21.24 -14.43 -1.94
C LYS A 149 -20.05 -13.59 -2.41
N LYS A 150 -19.83 -12.42 -1.80
CA LYS A 150 -18.68 -11.56 -2.11
C LYS A 150 -17.35 -12.24 -1.81
N VAL A 151 -17.23 -12.90 -0.66
CA VAL A 151 -16.04 -13.67 -0.28
C VAL A 151 -15.80 -14.82 -1.26
N GLN A 152 -16.85 -15.54 -1.68
CA GLN A 152 -16.73 -16.60 -2.68
C GLN A 152 -16.23 -16.07 -4.03
N LEU A 153 -16.80 -14.95 -4.51
CA LEU A 153 -16.36 -14.31 -5.76
C LEU A 153 -14.89 -13.86 -5.70
N LEU A 154 -14.48 -13.26 -4.58
CA LEU A 154 -13.08 -12.89 -4.36
C LEU A 154 -12.18 -14.13 -4.34
N GLY A 155 -12.60 -15.22 -3.72
CA GLY A 155 -11.86 -16.49 -3.72
C GLY A 155 -11.64 -17.04 -5.13
N LEU A 156 -12.65 -17.00 -5.99
CA LEU A 156 -12.51 -17.38 -7.40
C LEU A 156 -11.53 -16.48 -8.15
N GLN A 157 -11.55 -15.17 -7.89
CA GLN A 157 -10.61 -14.23 -8.51
C GLN A 157 -9.17 -14.48 -8.05
N VAL A 158 -8.95 -14.78 -6.77
CA VAL A 158 -7.63 -15.13 -6.24
C VAL A 158 -7.11 -16.40 -6.92
N GLN A 159 -7.93 -17.45 -7.03
CA GLN A 159 -7.54 -18.68 -7.72
C GLN A 159 -7.16 -18.42 -9.19
N GLN A 160 -7.91 -17.59 -9.91
CA GLN A 160 -7.57 -17.20 -11.29
C GLN A 160 -6.21 -16.49 -11.35
N LEU A 161 -5.96 -15.53 -10.47
CA LEU A 161 -4.68 -14.82 -10.40
C LEU A 161 -3.52 -15.75 -10.04
N GLU A 162 -3.72 -16.72 -9.14
CA GLU A 162 -2.72 -17.72 -8.80
C GLU A 162 -2.35 -18.59 -10.00
N THR A 163 -3.34 -19.04 -10.78
CA THR A 163 -3.08 -19.79 -12.02
C THR A 163 -2.34 -18.96 -13.07
N GLU A 164 -2.63 -17.66 -13.19
CA GLU A 164 -1.91 -16.74 -14.07
C GLU A 164 -0.46 -16.51 -13.61
N ILE A 165 -0.23 -16.37 -12.30
CA ILE A 165 1.11 -16.23 -11.74
C ILE A 165 1.92 -17.51 -11.95
N ASP A 166 1.33 -18.68 -11.73
CA ASP A 166 2.01 -19.97 -11.90
C ASP A 166 2.39 -20.21 -13.38
N SER A 167 1.46 -19.97 -14.30
CA SER A 167 1.75 -20.09 -15.73
C SER A 167 2.83 -19.09 -16.18
N LEU A 168 2.79 -17.85 -15.70
CA LEU A 168 3.83 -16.86 -16.00
C LEU A 168 5.19 -17.22 -15.42
N LYS A 169 5.25 -17.78 -14.21
CA LYS A 169 6.50 -18.24 -13.60
C LYS A 169 7.13 -19.39 -14.39
N ASN A 170 6.31 -20.31 -14.88
CA ASN A 170 6.79 -21.47 -15.65
C ASN A 170 7.27 -21.08 -17.06
N LEU A 171 6.61 -20.12 -17.71
CA LEU A 171 6.94 -19.69 -19.07
C LEU A 171 8.11 -18.68 -19.10
N PHE A 172 8.08 -17.65 -18.25
CA PHE A 172 9.02 -16.54 -18.33
C PHE A 172 10.38 -16.86 -17.70
N GLN A 173 11.45 -16.69 -18.47
CA GLN A 173 12.83 -16.73 -17.98
C GLN A 173 13.52 -15.39 -18.23
N VAL A 174 14.35 -14.95 -17.28
CA VAL A 174 15.09 -13.69 -17.40
C VAL A 174 16.06 -13.76 -18.58
N GLY A 175 16.02 -12.75 -19.46
CA GLY A 175 16.86 -12.70 -20.66
C GLY A 175 16.20 -13.25 -21.94
N MET A 176 14.97 -13.75 -21.84
CA MET A 176 14.21 -14.26 -22.97
C MET A 176 13.76 -13.14 -23.93
N THR A 177 13.76 -13.38 -25.23
CA THR A 177 13.21 -12.45 -26.23
C THR A 177 11.69 -12.62 -26.35
N PRO A 178 10.93 -11.62 -26.84
CA PRO A 178 9.50 -11.79 -27.09
C PRO A 178 9.23 -13.02 -27.97
N VAL A 179 9.96 -13.18 -29.07
CA VAL A 179 9.82 -14.33 -29.98
C VAL A 179 10.02 -15.67 -29.25
N GLN A 180 10.98 -15.76 -28.33
CA GLN A 180 11.20 -16.97 -27.52
C GLN A 180 10.05 -17.24 -26.54
N PHE A 181 9.50 -16.21 -25.92
CA PHE A 181 8.32 -16.33 -25.04
C PHE A 181 7.10 -16.82 -25.82
N TYR A 182 6.85 -16.23 -26.99
CA TYR A 182 5.75 -16.62 -27.87
C TYR A 182 5.85 -18.05 -28.41
N LYS A 183 7.06 -18.57 -28.60
CA LYS A 183 7.29 -19.98 -28.97
C LYS A 183 6.79 -20.98 -27.91
N GLN A 184 6.66 -20.55 -26.66
CA GLN A 184 6.15 -21.39 -25.58
C GLN A 184 4.61 -21.39 -25.50
N LEU A 185 3.94 -20.51 -26.26
CA LEU A 185 2.49 -20.39 -26.31
C LEU A 185 1.93 -21.20 -27.48
N ASN A 186 0.84 -21.93 -27.25
CA ASN A 186 0.22 -22.74 -28.29
C ASN A 186 -0.55 -21.87 -29.29
N GLY A 187 -0.30 -22.11 -30.58
CA GLY A 187 -1.08 -21.56 -31.70
C GLY A 187 -0.74 -20.14 -32.11
N VAL A 188 0.36 -19.57 -31.63
CA VAL A 188 0.77 -18.22 -32.01
C VAL A 188 1.70 -18.22 -33.22
N ASN A 189 1.43 -17.36 -34.21
CA ASN A 189 2.29 -17.15 -35.37
C ASN A 189 3.53 -16.33 -34.99
N ILE A 190 4.64 -17.02 -34.80
CA ILE A 190 5.91 -16.46 -34.33
C ILE A 190 6.47 -15.39 -35.31
N ASN A 191 6.19 -15.54 -36.61
CA ASN A 191 6.70 -14.62 -37.64
C ASN A 191 6.02 -13.24 -37.59
N GLN A 192 4.83 -13.16 -36.98
CA GLN A 192 4.07 -11.91 -36.84
C GLN A 192 4.29 -11.20 -35.51
N VAL A 193 5.06 -11.77 -34.58
CA VAL A 193 5.25 -11.23 -33.23
C VAL A 193 5.82 -9.80 -33.25
N ASN A 194 6.84 -9.54 -34.06
CA ASN A 194 7.44 -8.20 -34.11
C ASN A 194 6.48 -7.18 -34.72
N PHE A 195 5.74 -7.54 -35.78
CA PHE A 195 4.70 -6.68 -36.37
C PHE A 195 3.53 -6.43 -35.39
N PHE A 196 3.15 -7.43 -34.59
CA PHE A 196 2.16 -7.24 -33.54
C PHE A 196 2.66 -6.25 -32.47
N LEU A 197 3.91 -6.39 -32.03
CA LEU A 197 4.50 -5.45 -31.08
C LEU A 197 4.63 -4.04 -31.66
N GLU A 198 4.93 -3.92 -32.96
CA GLU A 198 4.92 -2.64 -33.68
C GLU A 198 3.51 -2.02 -33.72
N SER A 199 2.47 -2.80 -34.04
CA SER A 199 1.07 -2.34 -34.02
C SER A 199 0.61 -1.83 -32.65
N ARG A 200 1.31 -2.25 -31.58
CA ARG A 200 1.07 -1.83 -30.19
C ARG A 200 2.01 -0.73 -29.73
N HIS A 201 2.84 -0.22 -30.65
CA HIS A 201 3.89 0.78 -30.43
C HIS A 201 5.03 0.33 -29.50
N PHE A 202 5.21 -0.98 -29.26
CA PHE A 202 6.32 -1.45 -28.43
C PHE A 202 7.63 -1.41 -29.22
N LEU A 203 7.57 -1.76 -30.50
CA LEU A 203 8.69 -1.76 -31.44
C LEU A 203 8.47 -0.78 -32.58
N TYR A 204 9.55 -0.34 -33.20
CA TYR A 204 9.56 0.33 -34.50
C TYR A 204 10.70 -0.20 -35.36
N ASP A 205 10.54 -0.11 -36.67
CA ASP A 205 11.64 -0.33 -37.60
C ASP A 205 12.54 0.91 -37.69
N ALA A 206 13.83 0.74 -37.38
CA ALA A 206 14.83 1.79 -37.51
C ALA A 206 15.46 1.85 -38.91
N GLU A 207 15.22 0.84 -39.76
CA GLU A 207 15.61 0.87 -41.17
C GLU A 207 14.58 1.67 -41.97
N LYS A 208 15.04 2.62 -42.78
CA LYS A 208 14.17 3.50 -43.58
C LYS A 208 13.96 3.00 -44.99
N ASP A 209 14.84 2.11 -45.45
CA ASP A 209 14.81 1.54 -46.78
C ASP A 209 13.95 0.28 -46.79
N ILE A 210 12.83 0.34 -47.51
CA ILE A 210 11.85 -0.74 -47.64
C ILE A 210 12.47 -2.00 -48.29
N SER A 211 13.53 -1.83 -49.08
CA SER A 211 14.22 -2.95 -49.74
C SER A 211 15.14 -3.73 -48.80
N LYS A 212 15.43 -3.19 -47.61
CA LYS A 212 16.31 -3.80 -46.61
C LYS A 212 15.51 -4.51 -45.53
N PHE A 213 16.17 -5.45 -44.87
CA PHE A 213 15.59 -6.15 -43.73
C PHE A 213 15.36 -5.20 -42.54
N HIS A 214 14.21 -5.36 -41.89
CA HIS A 214 13.83 -4.62 -40.69
C HIS A 214 14.91 -4.65 -39.59
N VAL A 215 15.12 -3.50 -38.96
CA VAL A 215 15.97 -3.32 -37.77
C VAL A 215 15.09 -2.88 -36.60
N TRP A 216 14.57 -3.87 -35.88
CA TRP A 216 13.66 -3.64 -34.78
C TRP A 216 14.33 -2.95 -33.58
N ARG A 217 13.69 -1.88 -33.09
CA ARG A 217 14.09 -1.15 -31.88
C ARG A 217 12.89 -0.88 -30.98
N VAL A 218 13.16 -0.66 -29.70
CA VAL A 218 12.14 -0.45 -28.67
C VAL A 218 11.80 1.04 -28.56
N HIS A 219 10.51 1.38 -28.56
CA HIS A 219 10.05 2.74 -28.29
C HIS A 219 10.39 3.19 -26.85
N SER A 220 10.63 4.49 -26.66
CA SER A 220 11.03 5.06 -25.36
C SER A 220 10.07 4.71 -24.22
N TYR A 221 8.76 4.72 -24.44
CA TYR A 221 7.78 4.38 -23.38
C TYR A 221 7.78 2.89 -23.01
N ALA A 222 8.13 2.02 -23.95
CA ALA A 222 8.15 0.57 -23.74
C ALA A 222 9.48 0.09 -23.17
N ARG A 223 10.55 0.84 -23.44
CA ARG A 223 11.90 0.60 -22.95
C ARG A 223 11.94 0.68 -21.42
N ASP A 224 12.72 -0.21 -20.80
CA ASP A 224 12.96 -0.33 -19.36
C ASP A 224 11.72 -0.67 -18.50
N THR A 225 10.54 -0.68 -19.11
CA THR A 225 9.27 -1.04 -18.46
C THR A 225 8.74 -2.40 -18.94
N TYR A 226 8.72 -2.63 -20.25
CA TYR A 226 8.20 -3.86 -20.86
C TYR A 226 9.30 -4.64 -21.60
N LEU A 227 10.22 -3.93 -22.25
CA LEU A 227 11.30 -4.47 -23.04
C LEU A 227 12.61 -3.74 -22.74
N THR A 228 13.74 -4.38 -22.97
CA THR A 228 15.06 -3.75 -22.99
C THR A 228 15.76 -4.09 -24.29
N GLU A 229 16.70 -3.25 -24.73
CA GLU A 229 17.48 -3.49 -25.94
C GLU A 229 18.97 -3.38 -25.66
N SER A 230 19.77 -4.23 -26.30
CA SER A 230 21.23 -4.16 -26.26
C SER A 230 21.78 -4.17 -27.69
N PRO A 231 22.60 -3.18 -28.09
CA PRO A 231 23.15 -3.13 -29.43
C PRO A 231 24.19 -4.24 -29.65
N PHE A 232 24.19 -4.83 -30.84
CA PHE A 232 25.22 -5.76 -31.29
C PHE A 232 25.47 -5.58 -32.79
N ILE A 233 26.65 -5.96 -33.26
CA ILE A 233 26.99 -5.90 -34.68
C ILE A 233 26.77 -7.29 -35.27
N MET A 234 25.92 -7.36 -36.29
CA MET A 234 25.72 -8.58 -37.06
C MET A 234 26.51 -8.49 -38.36
N THR A 235 27.34 -9.49 -38.61
CA THR A 235 28.16 -9.58 -39.82
C THR A 235 27.54 -10.59 -40.76
N ASN A 236 27.17 -10.16 -41.96
CA ASN A 236 26.65 -11.01 -43.03
C ASN A 236 27.58 -10.90 -44.25
N ASP A 237 27.35 -11.72 -45.28
CA ASP A 237 28.12 -11.70 -46.54
C ASP A 237 28.14 -10.32 -47.25
N TYR A 238 27.16 -9.46 -46.91
CA TYR A 238 26.99 -8.11 -47.44
C TYR A 238 27.58 -7.00 -46.55
N GLY A 239 28.26 -7.35 -45.44
CA GLY A 239 28.92 -6.41 -44.54
C GLY A 239 28.41 -6.45 -43.09
N GLN A 240 28.88 -5.48 -42.29
CA GLN A 240 28.50 -5.32 -40.88
C GLN A 240 27.29 -4.38 -40.75
N ARG A 241 26.30 -4.80 -39.95
CA ARG A 241 25.13 -3.98 -39.61
C ARG A 241 24.91 -3.92 -38.11
N GLN A 242 24.53 -2.75 -37.60
CA GLN A 242 24.14 -2.60 -36.21
C GLN A 242 22.71 -3.11 -36.01
N CYS A 243 22.53 -4.03 -35.08
CA CYS A 243 21.25 -4.61 -34.70
C CYS A 243 21.04 -4.47 -33.19
N TYR A 244 19.82 -4.75 -32.72
CA TYR A 244 19.46 -4.60 -31.32
C TYR A 244 18.79 -5.87 -30.82
N LYS A 245 19.36 -6.47 -29.77
CA LYS A 245 18.79 -7.63 -29.12
C LYS A 245 17.70 -7.16 -28.17
N ILE A 246 16.46 -7.50 -28.46
CA ILE A 246 15.30 -7.15 -27.64
C ILE A 246 15.07 -8.24 -26.59
N VAL A 247 15.09 -7.85 -25.32
CA VAL A 247 14.87 -8.72 -24.17
C VAL A 247 13.57 -8.34 -23.46
N LEU A 248 12.77 -9.34 -23.13
CA LEU A 248 11.49 -9.20 -22.45
C LEU A 248 11.66 -9.02 -20.94
N LEU A 249 11.00 -8.02 -20.37
CA LEU A 249 10.93 -7.83 -18.92
C LEU A 249 9.68 -8.50 -18.34
N LYS A 250 9.67 -8.72 -17.02
CA LYS A 250 8.56 -9.37 -16.31
C LYS A 250 7.20 -8.72 -16.60
N LYS A 251 7.13 -7.38 -16.56
CA LYS A 251 5.90 -6.62 -16.86
C LYS A 251 5.50 -6.72 -18.34
N GLY A 252 6.48 -6.82 -19.24
CA GLY A 252 6.26 -7.17 -20.64
C GLY A 252 5.64 -8.55 -20.83
N ALA A 253 6.21 -9.57 -20.17
CA ALA A 253 5.73 -10.94 -20.23
C ALA A 253 4.29 -11.07 -19.71
N SER A 254 4.00 -10.46 -18.54
CA SER A 254 2.63 -10.40 -18.01
C SER A 254 1.67 -9.76 -19.00
N TRP A 255 2.05 -8.63 -19.60
CA TRP A 255 1.19 -7.93 -20.56
C TRP A 255 0.91 -8.76 -21.82
N LEU A 256 1.93 -9.43 -22.38
CA LEU A 256 1.80 -10.28 -23.57
C LEU A 256 0.94 -11.51 -23.29
N TYR A 257 1.14 -12.15 -22.14
CA TYR A 257 0.32 -13.29 -21.72
C TYR A 257 -1.16 -12.88 -21.53
N GLN A 258 -1.43 -11.69 -21.01
CA GLN A 258 -2.79 -11.16 -20.96
C GLN A 258 -3.40 -10.94 -22.35
N GLN A 259 -2.60 -10.55 -23.35
CA GLN A 259 -3.08 -10.46 -24.73
C GLN A 259 -3.36 -11.84 -25.32
N TYR A 260 -2.59 -12.86 -24.94
CA TYR A 260 -2.82 -14.26 -25.31
C TYR A 260 -4.16 -14.77 -24.78
N ILE A 261 -4.40 -14.63 -23.47
CA ILE A 261 -5.68 -15.02 -22.84
C ILE A 261 -6.86 -14.30 -23.50
N LYS A 262 -6.69 -13.04 -23.89
CA LYS A 262 -7.71 -12.24 -24.57
C LYS A 262 -7.88 -12.59 -26.06
N GLY A 263 -7.13 -13.55 -26.60
CA GLY A 263 -7.20 -13.97 -28.00
C GLY A 263 -6.74 -12.89 -29.01
N LYS A 264 -5.92 -11.94 -28.57
CA LYS A 264 -5.50 -10.78 -29.39
C LYS A 264 -4.18 -10.99 -30.13
N LEU A 265 -3.53 -12.14 -29.94
CA LEU A 265 -2.26 -12.45 -30.58
C LEU A 265 -2.47 -12.98 -32.01
N PRO A 266 -1.52 -12.77 -32.93
CA PRO A 266 -1.62 -13.30 -34.28
C PRO A 266 -1.57 -14.83 -34.26
N ILE A 267 -2.68 -15.50 -34.59
CA ILE A 267 -2.78 -16.97 -34.56
C ILE A 267 -2.42 -17.53 -35.95
N GLU A 268 -1.86 -18.73 -36.00
CA GLU A 268 -1.65 -19.42 -37.28
C GLU A 268 -3.00 -19.85 -37.90
N GLU A 269 -3.24 -19.47 -39.15
CA GLU A 269 -4.48 -19.72 -39.95
C GLU A 269 -4.97 -21.19 -39.88
N ARG A 270 -4.06 -22.14 -39.67
CA ARG A 270 -4.36 -23.57 -39.59
C ARG A 270 -5.14 -23.97 -38.32
N LEU A 271 -5.01 -23.18 -37.23
CA LEU A 271 -5.65 -23.44 -35.94
C LEU A 271 -6.94 -22.63 -35.71
N GLU A 272 -7.18 -21.56 -36.48
CA GLU A 272 -8.43 -20.77 -36.41
C GLU A 272 -9.68 -21.66 -36.60
N ARG A 273 -9.61 -22.64 -37.51
CA ARG A 273 -10.72 -23.56 -37.82
C ARG A 273 -11.03 -24.58 -36.72
N SER A 274 -10.09 -24.84 -35.81
CA SER A 274 -10.26 -25.83 -34.73
C SER A 274 -10.82 -25.22 -33.44
N ILE A 275 -10.59 -23.92 -33.20
CA ILE A 275 -10.95 -23.25 -31.94
C ILE A 275 -12.21 -22.39 -32.11
N TYR A 276 -12.50 -21.90 -33.31
CA TYR A 276 -13.71 -21.14 -33.63
C TYR A 276 -14.40 -21.70 -34.87
N PRO A 277 -15.33 -22.67 -34.74
CA PRO A 277 -16.14 -23.09 -35.87
C PRO A 277 -16.97 -21.91 -36.38
N ARG A 278 -16.91 -21.64 -37.70
CA ARG A 278 -17.75 -20.63 -38.34
C ARG A 278 -19.21 -20.91 -37.97
N LYS A 279 -19.87 -19.95 -37.33
CA LYS A 279 -21.33 -19.94 -37.26
C LYS A 279 -21.83 -19.82 -38.71
N ILE A 280 -22.44 -20.90 -39.20
CA ILE A 280 -23.27 -20.91 -40.40
C ILE A 280 -24.58 -20.22 -40.05
#